data_AF-A0A6N8GJQ9-F1
#
_entry.id   AF-A0A6N8GJQ9-F1
#
_cell.length_a   1.000
_cell.length_b   1.000
_cell.length_c   1.000
_cell.angle_alpha   90.00
_cell.angle_beta   90.00
_cell.angle_gamma   90.00
#
_symmetry.space_group_name_H-M   'P 1'
#
loop_
_entity.id
_entity.type
_entity.pdbx_description
1 polymer ?
#
loop_
_entity_poly.entity_id
_entity_poly.type
_entity_poly.pdbx_seq_one_letter_code
_entity_poly.pdbx_strand_id
1 'polypeptide(L)'
;MGDQPYELMDARQAADALDAYLAERDPALRRLRGALADGGLDPDETLDGSVYSVSPLWAWITARIAALGVDPHPLADDPTRPGWPSWARHGRLVDPHPPAETIALVDGFASYLGRVIGAEAPEAAWQVGEHLLADHPLLNYPVLATDHHLIFLPAIPLYSAYQSAHGRAPMSGTEMLAHTRRTIDALHGEGPEAAAIEEPLVTVVAEVDCFDVGLREDIPAEHPQIVPQLIDELCARDGVASVHRYGPAALVVDVTDWDELRLKLWCTLWLQRHLPR
;
A
#
# COMPACT_ATOMS: atom_id res chain seq x y z
N MET A 1 -10.06 2.79 -23.51
CA MET A 1 -10.46 1.51 -22.89
C MET A 1 -9.50 1.35 -21.72
N GLY A 2 -9.97 1.60 -20.50
CA GLY A 2 -9.12 1.70 -19.33
C GLY A 2 -8.50 0.36 -18.97
N ASP A 3 -7.34 0.41 -18.30
CA ASP A 3 -6.70 -0.78 -17.75
C ASP A 3 -7.64 -1.45 -16.73
N GLN A 4 -7.75 -2.77 -16.80
CA GLN A 4 -8.62 -3.54 -15.91
C GLN A 4 -8.04 -3.55 -14.48
N PRO A 5 -8.87 -3.34 -13.45
CA PRO A 5 -8.42 -3.45 -12.06
C PRO A 5 -7.93 -4.85 -11.70
N TYR A 6 -6.94 -4.94 -10.80
CA TYR A 6 -6.36 -6.22 -10.36
C TYR A 6 -7.40 -7.22 -9.86
N GLU A 7 -8.33 -6.79 -9.02
CA GLU A 7 -9.35 -7.68 -8.42
C GLU A 7 -10.33 -8.27 -9.43
N LEU A 8 -10.37 -7.73 -10.66
CA LEU A 8 -11.21 -8.23 -11.73
C LEU A 8 -10.44 -9.11 -12.73
N MET A 9 -9.12 -9.21 -12.61
CA MET A 9 -8.30 -9.94 -13.57
C MET A 9 -8.52 -11.46 -13.51
N ASP A 10 -8.52 -12.10 -14.68
CA ASP A 10 -8.31 -13.54 -14.75
C ASP A 10 -6.81 -13.89 -14.56
N ALA A 11 -6.51 -15.19 -14.43
CA ALA A 11 -5.15 -15.66 -14.17
C ALA A 11 -4.14 -15.26 -15.26
N ARG A 12 -4.57 -15.18 -16.53
CA ARG A 12 -3.68 -14.77 -17.63
C ARG A 12 -3.40 -13.28 -17.56
N GLN A 13 -4.43 -12.48 -17.31
CA GLN A 13 -4.30 -11.03 -17.13
C GLN A 13 -3.41 -10.68 -15.93
N ALA A 14 -3.55 -11.39 -14.82
CA ALA A 14 -2.72 -11.21 -13.64
C ALA A 14 -1.25 -11.56 -13.91
N ALA A 15 -0.98 -12.64 -14.65
CA ALA A 15 0.36 -13.01 -15.09
C ALA A 15 0.97 -11.94 -16.03
N ASP A 16 0.20 -11.48 -17.03
CA ASP A 16 0.62 -10.40 -17.93
C ASP A 16 0.93 -9.10 -17.14
N ALA A 17 0.15 -8.81 -16.11
CA ALA A 17 0.36 -7.65 -15.24
C ALA A 17 1.58 -7.79 -14.32
N LEU A 18 1.89 -9.00 -13.84
CA LEU A 18 3.14 -9.29 -13.14
C LEU A 18 4.35 -9.08 -14.04
N ASP A 19 4.32 -9.59 -15.27
CA ASP A 19 5.42 -9.41 -16.23
C ASP A 19 5.66 -7.92 -16.54
N ALA A 20 4.59 -7.16 -16.77
CA ALA A 20 4.67 -5.72 -16.96
C ALA A 20 5.24 -5.00 -15.73
N TYR A 21 4.77 -5.37 -14.53
CA TYR A 21 5.27 -4.86 -13.27
C TYR A 21 6.79 -5.09 -13.16
N LEU A 22 7.26 -6.33 -13.36
CA LEU A 22 8.68 -6.66 -13.23
C LEU A 22 9.55 -5.95 -14.27
N ALA A 23 9.08 -5.83 -15.52
CA ALA A 23 9.78 -5.11 -16.58
C ALA A 23 9.98 -3.61 -16.28
N GLU A 24 9.10 -3.02 -15.46
CA GLU A 24 9.15 -1.59 -15.10
C GLU A 24 10.12 -1.27 -13.95
N ARG A 25 10.60 -2.26 -13.18
CA ARG A 25 11.41 -2.03 -11.96
C ARG A 25 12.75 -1.32 -12.21
N ASP A 26 13.53 -1.80 -13.18
CA ASP A 26 14.81 -1.18 -13.53
C ASP A 26 14.64 0.24 -14.11
N PRO A 27 13.70 0.48 -15.05
CA PRO A 27 13.34 1.84 -15.47
C PRO A 27 12.93 2.75 -14.31
N ALA A 28 12.11 2.28 -13.38
CA ALA A 28 11.65 3.04 -12.22
C ALA A 28 12.80 3.45 -11.31
N LEU A 29 13.72 2.53 -11.02
CA LEU A 29 14.90 2.83 -10.21
C LEU A 29 15.82 3.85 -10.91
N ARG A 30 16.00 3.77 -12.23
CA ARG A 30 16.75 4.78 -12.99
C ARG A 30 16.11 6.16 -12.87
N ARG A 31 14.78 6.26 -12.91
CA ARG A 31 14.06 7.53 -12.70
C ARG A 31 14.29 8.08 -11.30
N LEU A 32 14.22 7.23 -10.26
CA LEU A 32 14.52 7.64 -8.88
C LEU A 32 15.95 8.16 -8.75
N ARG A 33 16.93 7.47 -9.33
CA ARG A 33 18.34 7.92 -9.35
C ARG A 33 18.50 9.29 -10.00
N GLY A 34 17.81 9.52 -11.11
CA GLY A 34 17.76 10.84 -11.76
C GLY A 34 17.18 11.91 -10.83
N ALA A 35 16.02 11.63 -10.21
CA ALA A 35 15.37 12.57 -9.29
C ALA A 35 16.22 12.90 -8.05
N LEU A 36 16.98 11.94 -7.53
CA LEU A 36 17.94 12.16 -6.43
C LEU A 36 19.08 13.08 -6.87
N ALA A 37 19.68 12.81 -8.04
CA ALA A 37 20.75 13.62 -8.60
C ALA A 37 20.30 15.06 -8.88
N ASP A 38 19.11 15.24 -9.47
CA ASP A 38 18.50 16.56 -9.69
C ASP A 38 18.22 17.29 -8.37
N GLY A 39 17.96 16.53 -7.31
CA GLY A 39 17.82 17.02 -5.93
C GLY A 39 19.15 17.29 -5.20
N GLY A 40 20.29 17.11 -5.87
CA GLY A 40 21.63 17.35 -5.31
C GLY A 40 22.15 16.24 -4.38
N LEU A 41 21.51 15.07 -4.38
CA LEU A 41 21.97 13.89 -3.65
C LEU A 41 22.79 12.98 -4.56
N ASP A 42 23.80 12.31 -4.00
CA ASP A 42 24.50 11.23 -4.71
C ASP A 42 23.62 9.96 -4.71
N PRO A 43 23.14 9.49 -5.88
CA PRO A 43 22.30 8.30 -5.94
C PRO A 43 23.01 7.01 -5.49
N ASP A 44 24.34 6.93 -5.60
CA ASP A 44 25.09 5.74 -5.18
C ASP A 44 25.27 5.68 -3.66
N GLU A 45 25.45 6.82 -3.01
CA GLU A 45 25.46 6.89 -1.54
C GLU A 45 24.06 6.72 -0.96
N THR A 46 23.03 7.27 -1.63
CA THR A 46 21.66 7.25 -1.12
C THR A 46 20.98 5.89 -1.30
N LEU A 47 21.28 5.18 -2.39
CA LEU A 47 20.71 3.87 -2.73
C LEU A 47 21.74 2.75 -2.52
N ASP A 48 22.34 2.72 -1.33
CA ASP A 48 23.45 1.81 -0.96
C ASP A 48 23.07 0.32 -0.85
N GLY A 49 21.78 0.00 -0.98
CA GLY A 49 21.24 -1.36 -0.85
C GLY A 49 21.03 -1.80 0.59
N SER A 50 21.37 -0.97 1.59
CA SER A 50 21.14 -1.30 2.99
C SER A 50 19.69 -1.06 3.39
N VAL A 51 19.21 -1.81 4.38
CA VAL A 51 17.91 -1.54 5.00
C VAL A 51 17.89 -0.14 5.64
N TYR A 52 19.03 0.35 6.14
CA TYR A 52 19.11 1.63 6.84
C TYR A 52 18.93 2.84 5.92
N SER A 53 19.23 2.75 4.63
CA SER A 53 18.99 3.85 3.68
C SER A 53 17.51 4.10 3.40
N VAL A 54 16.61 3.18 3.77
CA VAL A 54 15.15 3.34 3.66
C VAL A 54 14.66 4.60 4.39
N SER A 55 15.13 4.84 5.62
CA SER A 55 14.68 5.98 6.42
C SER A 55 15.03 7.34 5.80
N PRO A 56 16.31 7.66 5.51
CA PRO A 56 16.67 8.94 4.91
C PRO A 56 16.09 9.10 3.49
N LEU A 57 16.02 8.02 2.69
CA LEU A 57 15.40 8.07 1.37
C LEU A 57 13.91 8.42 1.46
N TRP A 58 13.17 7.75 2.34
CA TRP A 58 11.74 8.02 2.49
C TRP A 58 11.45 9.41 3.06
N ALA A 59 12.30 9.91 3.97
CA ALA A 59 12.21 11.28 4.46
C ALA A 59 12.39 12.31 3.32
N TRP A 60 13.32 12.08 2.40
CA TRP A 60 13.49 12.94 1.23
C TRP A 60 12.28 12.86 0.28
N ILE A 61 11.79 11.64 0.00
CA ILE A 61 10.60 11.43 -0.86
C ILE A 61 9.38 12.13 -0.27
N THR A 62 9.09 11.96 1.02
CA THR A 62 7.91 12.57 1.66
C THR A 62 7.97 14.10 1.67
N ALA A 63 9.16 14.70 1.86
CA ALA A 63 9.34 16.14 1.71
C ALA A 63 9.04 16.61 0.27
N ARG A 64 9.44 15.82 -0.73
CA ARG A 64 9.14 16.11 -2.15
C ARG A 64 7.65 15.98 -2.44
N ILE A 65 7.00 14.92 -1.97
CA ILE A 65 5.56 14.70 -2.10
C ILE A 65 4.77 15.87 -1.50
N ALA A 66 5.15 16.32 -0.31
CA ALA A 66 4.51 17.47 0.33
C ALA A 66 4.65 18.76 -0.50
N ALA A 67 5.78 18.95 -1.18
CA ALA A 67 6.00 20.09 -2.07
C ALA A 67 5.21 19.99 -3.40
N LEU A 68 4.96 18.77 -3.88
CA LEU A 68 4.20 18.52 -5.11
C LEU A 68 2.69 18.68 -4.92
N GLY A 69 2.17 18.38 -3.72
CA GLY A 69 0.75 18.51 -3.41
C GLY A 69 -0.12 17.49 -4.13
N VAL A 70 -1.26 17.95 -4.64
CA VAL A 70 -2.34 17.15 -5.24
C VAL A 70 -2.47 17.51 -6.71
N ASP A 71 -2.84 16.55 -7.56
CA ASP A 71 -3.17 16.88 -8.94
C ASP A 71 -4.40 17.80 -9.01
N PRO A 72 -4.38 18.86 -9.83
CA PRO A 72 -5.54 19.72 -9.98
C PRO A 72 -6.69 19.10 -10.78
N HIS A 73 -6.47 18.01 -11.53
CA HIS A 73 -7.50 17.32 -12.28
C HIS A 73 -8.16 16.21 -11.45
N PRO A 74 -9.46 15.96 -11.62
CA PRO A 74 -10.06 14.73 -11.13
C PRO A 74 -9.37 13.51 -11.73
N LEU A 75 -9.22 12.44 -10.96
CA LEU A 75 -8.54 11.22 -11.38
C LEU A 75 -9.11 10.62 -12.69
N ALA A 76 -10.42 10.75 -12.89
CA ALA A 76 -11.10 10.26 -14.08
C ALA A 76 -10.64 10.97 -15.37
N ASP A 77 -10.19 12.21 -15.24
CA ASP A 77 -9.81 13.10 -16.34
C ASP A 77 -8.29 13.36 -16.40
N ASP A 78 -7.49 12.74 -15.53
CA ASP A 78 -6.04 12.94 -15.49
C ASP A 78 -5.39 12.49 -16.82
N PRO A 79 -4.83 13.43 -17.61
CA PRO A 79 -4.24 13.12 -18.91
C PRO A 79 -2.93 12.31 -18.81
N THR A 80 -2.30 12.27 -17.64
CA THR A 80 -1.04 11.58 -17.39
C THR A 80 -1.22 10.10 -17.05
N ARG A 81 -2.44 9.68 -16.66
CA ARG A 81 -2.76 8.31 -16.24
C ARG A 81 -2.27 7.21 -17.21
N PRO A 82 -2.36 7.35 -18.54
CA PRO A 82 -1.84 6.34 -19.47
C PRO A 82 -0.31 6.10 -19.35
N GLY A 83 0.44 7.09 -18.85
CA GLY A 83 1.88 7.01 -18.65
C GLY A 83 2.31 6.56 -17.25
N TRP A 84 1.36 6.30 -16.35
CA TRP A 84 1.66 5.84 -14.99
C TRP A 84 2.25 4.42 -14.99
N PRO A 85 2.96 4.01 -13.93
CA PRO A 85 3.37 2.63 -13.73
C PRO A 85 2.18 1.67 -13.78
N SER A 86 2.38 0.46 -14.30
CA SER A 86 1.35 -0.59 -14.41
C SER A 86 0.54 -0.75 -13.12
N TRP A 87 1.22 -0.83 -11.97
CA TRP A 87 0.56 -1.00 -10.68
C TRP A 87 -0.40 0.13 -10.31
N ALA A 88 -0.13 1.35 -10.75
CA ALA A 88 -0.99 2.50 -10.51
C ALA A 88 -2.14 2.58 -11.52
N ARG A 89 -1.95 2.05 -12.74
CA ARG A 89 -3.01 2.01 -13.75
C ARG A 89 -4.06 0.94 -13.44
N HIS A 90 -3.60 -0.24 -12.99
CA HIS A 90 -4.43 -1.37 -12.55
C HIS A 90 -4.91 -1.23 -11.10
N GLY A 91 -4.27 -0.37 -10.30
CA GLY A 91 -4.73 -0.03 -8.96
C GLY A 91 -5.93 0.89 -8.98
N ARG A 92 -6.78 0.78 -7.96
CA ARG A 92 -7.85 1.76 -7.74
C ARG A 92 -7.33 2.94 -6.91
N LEU A 93 -7.03 4.01 -7.63
CA LEU A 93 -6.81 5.32 -7.05
C LEU A 93 -8.15 6.07 -6.95
N VAL A 94 -8.15 7.14 -6.18
CA VAL A 94 -9.31 7.96 -5.78
C VAL A 94 -8.90 9.42 -5.62
N ASP A 95 -9.85 10.34 -5.71
CA ASP A 95 -9.62 11.76 -5.47
C ASP A 95 -9.65 12.13 -3.98
N PRO A 96 -8.97 13.22 -3.57
CA PRO A 96 -7.82 13.85 -4.24
C PRO A 96 -6.65 12.87 -4.40
N HIS A 97 -6.07 12.79 -5.60
CA HIS A 97 -4.95 11.89 -5.88
C HIS A 97 -3.60 12.62 -5.99
N PRO A 98 -2.48 11.93 -5.69
CA PRO A 98 -1.15 12.50 -5.91
C PRO A 98 -0.86 12.70 -7.41
N PRO A 99 -0.11 13.73 -7.80
CA PRO A 99 0.27 13.96 -9.20
C PRO A 99 1.20 12.85 -9.71
N ALA A 100 1.32 12.72 -11.04
CA ALA A 100 2.16 11.71 -11.70
C ALA A 100 3.61 11.67 -11.20
N GLU A 101 4.18 12.83 -10.86
CA GLU A 101 5.54 12.94 -10.32
C GLU A 101 5.68 12.24 -8.96
N THR A 102 4.68 12.35 -8.09
CA THR A 102 4.63 11.62 -6.82
C THR A 102 4.50 10.11 -7.07
N ILE A 103 3.66 9.70 -8.01
CA ILE A 103 3.49 8.29 -8.37
C ILE A 103 4.81 7.71 -8.89
N ALA A 104 5.56 8.46 -9.69
CA ALA A 104 6.87 8.05 -10.18
C ALA A 104 7.92 7.91 -9.06
N LEU A 105 7.90 8.78 -8.04
CA LEU A 105 8.76 8.65 -6.86
C LEU A 105 8.41 7.39 -6.04
N VAL A 106 7.12 7.14 -5.83
CA VAL A 106 6.62 5.93 -5.16
C VAL A 106 7.04 4.67 -5.91
N ASP A 107 6.91 4.66 -7.24
CA ASP A 107 7.30 3.54 -8.10
C ASP A 107 8.81 3.24 -8.03
N GLY A 108 9.63 4.29 -8.08
CA GLY A 108 11.06 4.19 -7.90
C GLY A 108 11.45 3.65 -6.52
N PHE A 109 10.78 4.12 -5.47
CA PHE A 109 11.01 3.66 -4.10
C PHE A 109 10.58 2.20 -3.90
N ALA A 110 9.42 1.79 -4.40
CA ALA A 110 8.97 0.40 -4.36
C ALA A 110 9.95 -0.52 -5.10
N SER A 111 10.51 -0.05 -6.22
CA SER A 111 11.54 -0.78 -6.96
C SER A 111 12.86 -0.92 -6.18
N TYR A 112 13.26 0.12 -5.44
CA TYR A 112 14.41 0.05 -4.54
C TYR A 112 14.17 -0.89 -3.37
N LEU A 113 12.99 -0.79 -2.72
CA LEU A 113 12.59 -1.69 -1.64
C LEU A 113 12.64 -3.16 -2.09
N GLY A 114 12.19 -3.47 -3.30
CA GLY A 114 12.27 -4.84 -3.82
C GLY A 114 13.69 -5.39 -3.87
N ARG A 115 14.70 -4.54 -4.15
CA ARG A 115 16.11 -4.94 -4.13
C ARG A 115 16.65 -5.09 -2.71
N VAL A 116 16.33 -4.15 -1.81
CA VAL A 116 16.74 -4.19 -0.40
C VAL A 116 16.16 -5.44 0.27
N ILE A 117 14.85 -5.66 0.14
CA ILE A 117 14.17 -6.79 0.75
C ILE A 117 14.64 -8.10 0.12
N GLY A 118 14.77 -8.19 -1.21
CA GLY A 118 15.26 -9.41 -1.86
C GLY A 118 16.72 -9.77 -1.53
N ALA A 119 17.54 -8.80 -1.10
CA ALA A 119 18.88 -9.08 -0.60
C ALA A 119 18.88 -9.64 0.83
N GLU A 120 17.92 -9.22 1.66
CA GLU A 120 17.78 -9.65 3.06
C GLU A 120 16.97 -10.94 3.19
N ALA A 121 15.98 -11.18 2.32
CA ALA A 121 15.12 -12.36 2.25
C ALA A 121 15.23 -13.01 0.85
N PRO A 122 16.34 -13.71 0.54
CA PRO A 122 16.63 -14.24 -0.80
C PRO A 122 15.68 -15.37 -1.26
N GLU A 123 14.94 -15.97 -0.34
CA GLU A 123 13.88 -16.95 -0.62
C GLU A 123 12.58 -16.31 -1.12
N ALA A 124 12.41 -14.99 -0.96
CA ALA A 124 11.24 -14.29 -1.45
C ALA A 124 11.24 -14.20 -2.98
N ALA A 125 10.12 -14.58 -3.59
CA ALA A 125 9.94 -14.59 -5.03
C ALA A 125 8.79 -13.67 -5.46
N TRP A 126 8.96 -13.03 -6.60
CA TRP A 126 7.87 -12.32 -7.27
C TRP A 126 6.89 -13.30 -7.87
N GLN A 127 5.62 -13.17 -7.51
CA GLN A 127 4.55 -14.00 -8.02
C GLN A 127 3.24 -13.23 -8.11
N VAL A 128 2.24 -13.85 -8.74
CA VAL A 128 0.86 -13.37 -8.67
C VAL A 128 0.36 -13.67 -7.26
N GLY A 129 -0.27 -12.69 -6.63
CA GLY A 129 -0.88 -12.87 -5.33
C GLY A 129 -2.02 -13.86 -5.44
N GLU A 130 -1.85 -15.00 -4.80
CA GLU A 130 -2.86 -16.05 -4.68
C GLU A 130 -3.32 -16.13 -3.22
N HIS A 131 -4.60 -16.40 -3.02
CA HIS A 131 -5.12 -16.66 -1.68
C HIS A 131 -6.32 -17.60 -1.75
N LEU A 132 -6.56 -18.35 -0.67
CA LEU A 132 -7.74 -19.22 -0.53
C LEU A 132 -9.05 -18.43 -0.44
N LEU A 133 -8.97 -17.13 -0.18
CA LEU A 133 -10.12 -16.23 -0.07
C LEU A 133 -10.22 -15.44 -1.36
N ALA A 134 -11.34 -15.60 -2.07
CA ALA A 134 -11.59 -14.93 -3.35
C ALA A 134 -11.51 -13.39 -3.25
N ASP A 135 -11.79 -12.83 -2.06
CA ASP A 135 -11.77 -11.37 -1.85
C ASP A 135 -10.49 -10.90 -1.16
N HIS A 136 -9.41 -11.69 -1.15
CA HIS A 136 -8.16 -11.28 -0.53
C HIS A 136 -7.62 -9.99 -1.20
N PRO A 137 -7.19 -8.96 -0.43
CA PRO A 137 -6.87 -7.64 -0.98
C PRO A 137 -5.67 -7.65 -1.93
N LEU A 138 -4.88 -8.72 -1.89
CA LEU A 138 -3.71 -8.90 -2.76
C LEU A 138 -3.93 -9.97 -3.84
N LEU A 139 -5.16 -10.47 -4.02
CA LEU A 139 -5.48 -11.38 -5.11
C LEU A 139 -5.19 -10.72 -6.46
N ASN A 140 -4.46 -11.41 -7.34
CA ASN A 140 -4.00 -10.95 -8.66
C ASN A 140 -2.93 -9.85 -8.66
N TYR A 141 -2.53 -9.32 -7.50
CA TYR A 141 -1.50 -8.28 -7.43
C TYR A 141 -0.11 -8.90 -7.67
N PRO A 142 0.85 -8.13 -8.23
CA PRO A 142 2.24 -8.55 -8.24
C PRO A 142 2.82 -8.44 -6.82
N VAL A 143 3.07 -9.57 -6.18
CA VAL A 143 3.55 -9.62 -4.79
C VAL A 143 4.96 -10.20 -4.72
N LEU A 144 5.74 -9.70 -3.76
CA LEU A 144 6.93 -10.39 -3.29
C LEU A 144 6.51 -11.28 -2.13
N ALA A 145 6.80 -12.58 -2.21
CA ALA A 145 6.22 -13.55 -1.29
C ALA A 145 7.14 -14.71 -0.93
N THR A 146 6.89 -15.27 0.25
CA THR A 146 7.37 -16.57 0.74
C THR A 146 6.18 -17.42 1.16
N ASP A 147 6.42 -18.61 1.72
CA ASP A 147 5.37 -19.44 2.32
C ASP A 147 4.77 -18.80 3.61
N HIS A 148 5.38 -17.73 4.12
CA HIS A 148 5.04 -17.09 5.38
C HIS A 148 4.31 -15.76 5.20
N HIS A 149 4.64 -15.03 4.13
CA HIS A 149 4.14 -13.68 3.93
C HIS A 149 4.11 -13.30 2.45
N LEU A 150 3.19 -12.41 2.08
CA LEU A 150 3.10 -11.85 0.74
C LEU A 150 2.83 -10.35 0.82
N ILE A 151 3.58 -9.56 0.05
CA ILE A 151 3.50 -8.10 0.09
C ILE A 151 3.45 -7.48 -1.31
N PHE A 152 2.52 -6.55 -1.51
CA PHE A 152 2.50 -5.63 -2.65
C PHE A 152 3.23 -4.34 -2.27
N LEU A 153 4.51 -4.23 -2.65
CA LEU A 153 5.41 -3.16 -2.20
C LEU A 153 4.90 -1.72 -2.40
N PRO A 154 4.18 -1.37 -3.49
CA PRO A 154 3.66 -0.01 -3.67
C PRO A 154 2.60 0.41 -2.64
N ALA A 155 1.93 -0.52 -1.95
CA ALA A 155 0.80 -0.22 -1.08
C ALA A 155 1.09 0.83 0.00
N ILE A 156 2.09 0.58 0.85
CA ILE A 156 2.42 1.46 1.98
C ILE A 156 2.96 2.82 1.50
N PRO A 157 3.92 2.89 0.56
CA PRO A 157 4.38 4.17 0.03
C PRO A 157 3.25 4.99 -0.62
N LEU A 158 2.38 4.35 -1.40
CA LEU A 158 1.23 5.02 -2.02
C LEU A 158 0.25 5.52 -0.97
N TYR A 159 -0.11 4.69 0.00
CA TYR A 159 -0.98 5.08 1.10
C TYR A 159 -0.43 6.32 1.82
N SER A 160 0.86 6.31 2.13
CA SER A 160 1.51 7.44 2.76
C SER A 160 1.51 8.69 1.87
N ALA A 161 1.65 8.55 0.55
CA ALA A 161 1.51 9.67 -0.38
C ALA A 161 0.07 10.24 -0.38
N TYR A 162 -0.93 9.38 -0.29
CA TYR A 162 -2.33 9.76 -0.15
C TYR A 162 -2.62 10.56 1.12
N GLN A 163 -1.98 10.23 2.24
CA GLN A 163 -2.16 11.02 3.47
C GLN A 163 -1.79 12.48 3.23
N SER A 164 -0.68 12.75 2.54
CA SER A 164 -0.30 14.11 2.15
C SER A 164 -1.33 14.79 1.24
N ALA A 165 -1.90 14.05 0.28
CA ALA A 165 -2.93 14.57 -0.62
C ALA A 165 -4.20 15.01 0.12
N HIS A 166 -4.48 14.40 1.27
CA HIS A 166 -5.59 14.74 2.16
C HIS A 166 -5.20 15.69 3.31
N GLY A 167 -4.03 16.35 3.22
CA GLY A 167 -3.57 17.29 4.25
C GLY A 167 -3.22 16.63 5.59
N ARG A 168 -2.97 15.32 5.60
CA ARG A 168 -2.55 14.54 6.78
C ARG A 168 -1.04 14.28 6.74
N ALA A 169 -0.48 13.97 7.91
CA ALA A 169 0.93 13.60 7.99
C ALA A 169 1.18 12.25 7.29
N PRO A 170 2.12 12.16 6.32
CA PRO A 170 2.60 10.90 5.80
C PRO A 170 3.40 10.12 6.86
N MET A 171 3.67 8.84 6.61
CA MET A 171 4.63 8.09 7.42
C MET A 171 6.01 8.75 7.36
N SER A 172 6.62 8.92 8.52
CA SER A 172 8.02 9.34 8.66
C SER A 172 9.00 8.30 8.12
N GLY A 173 10.24 8.72 7.83
CA GLY A 173 11.32 7.80 7.46
C GLY A 173 11.55 6.68 8.48
N THR A 174 11.42 7.00 9.77
CA THR A 174 11.57 6.01 10.86
C THR A 174 10.43 4.99 10.86
N GLU A 175 9.18 5.43 10.65
CA GLU A 175 8.04 4.52 10.54
C GLU A 175 8.16 3.61 9.31
N MET A 176 8.63 4.14 8.17
CA MET A 176 8.87 3.35 6.95
C MET A 176 9.98 2.32 7.15
N LEU A 177 11.12 2.70 7.74
CA LEU A 177 12.18 1.76 8.09
C LEU A 177 11.69 0.67 9.04
N ALA A 178 10.92 1.05 10.07
CA ALA A 178 10.36 0.08 11.00
C ALA A 178 9.39 -0.88 10.28
N HIS A 179 8.61 -0.41 9.32
CA HIS A 179 7.75 -1.26 8.49
C HIS A 179 8.58 -2.20 7.61
N THR A 180 9.58 -1.70 6.87
CA THR A 180 10.44 -2.55 6.02
C THR A 180 11.13 -3.66 6.81
N ARG A 181 11.61 -3.38 8.02
CA ARG A 181 12.21 -4.42 8.89
C ARG A 181 11.20 -5.49 9.27
N ARG A 182 9.97 -5.10 9.63
CA ARG A 182 8.90 -6.07 9.93
C ARG A 182 8.54 -6.92 8.72
N THR A 183 8.50 -6.32 7.53
CA THR A 183 8.28 -7.08 6.30
C THR A 183 9.37 -8.11 6.06
N ILE A 184 10.65 -7.75 6.30
CA ILE A 184 11.77 -8.70 6.19
C ILE A 184 11.62 -9.83 7.22
N ASP A 185 11.34 -9.49 8.49
CA ASP A 185 11.11 -10.47 9.55
C ASP A 185 9.93 -11.41 9.17
N ALA A 186 8.84 -10.85 8.63
CA ALA A 186 7.65 -11.60 8.22
C ALA A 186 7.95 -12.57 7.08
N LEU A 187 8.74 -12.17 6.09
CA LEU A 187 9.15 -13.03 4.98
C LEU A 187 9.98 -14.22 5.48
N HIS A 188 10.80 -14.02 6.52
CA HIS A 188 11.54 -15.07 7.22
C HIS A 188 10.70 -15.99 8.13
N GLY A 189 9.40 -15.75 8.25
CA GLY A 189 8.56 -16.51 9.18
C GLY A 189 8.63 -16.01 10.64
N GLU A 190 9.13 -14.79 10.86
CA GLU A 190 9.21 -14.16 12.17
C GLU A 190 8.17 -13.06 12.41
N GLY A 191 7.78 -12.87 13.67
CA GLY A 191 6.84 -11.83 14.08
C GLY A 191 5.37 -12.14 13.77
N PRO A 192 4.45 -11.23 14.13
CA PRO A 192 3.01 -11.46 14.02
C PRO A 192 2.51 -11.51 12.56
N GLU A 193 3.30 -11.01 11.61
CA GLU A 193 2.94 -10.90 10.18
C GLU A 193 3.35 -12.16 9.36
N ALA A 194 4.23 -13.00 9.90
CA ALA A 194 4.79 -14.21 9.27
C ALA A 194 3.87 -15.44 9.25
N ALA A 195 2.80 -15.41 10.02
CA ALA A 195 1.91 -16.56 10.19
C ALA A 195 0.60 -16.41 9.43
N ALA A 196 0.45 -15.39 8.57
CA ALA A 196 -0.82 -15.09 7.93
C ALA A 196 -1.12 -16.00 6.71
N ILE A 197 -1.13 -17.32 6.93
CA ILE A 197 -2.17 -18.20 6.37
C ILE A 197 -3.37 -18.20 7.36
N GLU A 198 -3.56 -17.10 8.08
CA GLU A 198 -4.64 -16.88 9.03
C GLU A 198 -5.66 -15.93 8.42
N GLU A 199 -6.86 -15.93 9.00
CA GLU A 199 -7.93 -15.00 8.67
C GLU A 199 -7.40 -13.56 8.59
N PRO A 200 -7.77 -12.78 7.55
CA PRO A 200 -7.26 -11.43 7.38
C PRO A 200 -7.64 -10.54 8.58
N LEU A 201 -6.75 -9.59 8.95
CA LEU A 201 -7.01 -8.62 10.02
C LEU A 201 -8.33 -7.88 9.82
N VAL A 202 -8.70 -7.66 8.55
CA VAL A 202 -9.95 -7.06 8.14
C VAL A 202 -10.49 -7.68 6.86
N THR A 203 -11.77 -8.01 6.87
CA THR A 203 -12.61 -8.27 5.71
C THR A 203 -13.45 -7.03 5.42
N VAL A 204 -13.66 -6.72 4.15
CA VAL A 204 -14.55 -5.66 3.72
C VAL A 204 -15.44 -6.26 2.63
N VAL A 205 -16.75 -6.07 2.74
CA VAL A 205 -17.74 -6.56 1.81
C VAL A 205 -18.62 -5.39 1.38
N ALA A 206 -18.75 -5.19 0.07
CA ALA A 206 -19.66 -4.19 -0.47
C ALA A 206 -21.13 -4.57 -0.20
N GLU A 207 -21.88 -3.66 0.40
CA GLU A 207 -23.33 -3.73 0.59
C GLU A 207 -24.02 -2.57 -0.15
N VAL A 208 -25.35 -2.55 -0.17
CA VAL A 208 -26.09 -1.45 -0.83
C VAL A 208 -25.80 -0.13 -0.13
N ASP A 209 -25.06 0.74 -0.81
CA ASP A 209 -24.65 2.09 -0.40
C ASP A 209 -23.63 2.16 0.77
N CYS A 210 -23.04 1.04 1.19
CA CYS A 210 -22.06 1.00 2.28
C CYS A 210 -21.08 -0.18 2.18
N PHE A 211 -20.16 -0.28 3.13
CA PHE A 211 -19.28 -1.42 3.30
C PHE A 211 -19.45 -2.06 4.67
N ASP A 212 -19.63 -3.38 4.69
CA ASP A 212 -19.51 -4.18 5.89
C ASP A 212 -18.02 -4.50 6.14
N VAL A 213 -17.51 -4.17 7.31
CA VAL A 213 -16.12 -4.32 7.71
C VAL A 213 -16.04 -5.25 8.90
N GLY A 214 -15.53 -6.46 8.67
CA GLY A 214 -15.23 -7.44 9.72
C GLY A 214 -13.78 -7.34 10.14
N LEU A 215 -13.52 -7.14 11.42
CA LEU A 215 -12.20 -7.30 12.03
C LEU A 215 -12.02 -8.76 12.41
N ARG A 216 -10.78 -9.23 12.40
CA ARG A 216 -10.44 -10.54 12.97
C ARG A 216 -10.86 -10.60 14.44
N GLU A 217 -11.42 -11.74 14.87
CA GLU A 217 -12.12 -11.83 16.17
C GLU A 217 -11.20 -11.60 17.39
N ASP A 218 -9.92 -11.92 17.27
CA ASP A 218 -8.90 -11.71 18.30
C ASP A 218 -8.66 -10.22 18.59
N ILE A 219 -8.73 -9.36 17.59
CA ILE A 219 -8.46 -7.91 17.71
C ILE A 219 -9.31 -7.25 18.80
N PRO A 220 -10.66 -7.28 18.75
CA PRO A 220 -11.47 -6.69 19.82
C PRO A 220 -11.40 -7.44 21.14
N ALA A 221 -11.01 -8.72 21.14
CA ALA A 221 -10.89 -9.53 22.34
C ALA A 221 -9.62 -9.19 23.15
N GLU A 222 -8.48 -9.05 22.46
CA GLU A 222 -7.17 -8.81 23.06
C GLU A 222 -6.83 -7.32 23.15
N HIS A 223 -7.38 -6.51 22.25
CA HIS A 223 -7.13 -5.07 22.16
C HIS A 223 -8.42 -4.25 22.05
N PRO A 224 -9.31 -4.29 23.05
CA PRO A 224 -10.64 -3.67 22.98
C PRO A 224 -10.62 -2.15 22.73
N GLN A 225 -9.52 -1.47 23.07
CA GLN A 225 -9.31 -0.04 22.81
C GLN A 225 -9.08 0.31 21.34
N ILE A 226 -8.68 -0.66 20.50
CA ILE A 226 -8.33 -0.44 19.10
C ILE A 226 -9.57 -0.15 18.26
N VAL A 227 -10.70 -0.82 18.54
CA VAL A 227 -11.92 -0.65 17.73
C VAL A 227 -12.49 0.77 17.83
N PRO A 228 -12.65 1.38 19.02
CA PRO A 228 -13.07 2.79 19.11
C PRO A 228 -12.11 3.75 18.40
N GLN A 229 -10.79 3.53 18.51
CA GLN A 229 -9.80 4.36 17.84
C GLN A 229 -9.88 4.25 16.31
N LEU A 230 -10.06 3.04 15.79
CA LEU A 230 -10.27 2.78 14.36
C LEU A 230 -11.51 3.54 13.85
N ILE A 231 -12.62 3.48 14.60
CA ILE A 231 -13.87 4.17 14.27
C ILE A 231 -13.65 5.69 14.25
N ASP A 232 -13.05 6.25 15.30
CA ASP A 232 -12.79 7.69 15.41
C ASP A 232 -11.91 8.17 14.24
N GLU A 233 -10.88 7.39 13.91
CA GLU A 233 -9.98 7.74 12.81
C GLU A 233 -10.60 7.57 11.43
N LEU A 234 -11.47 6.57 11.21
CA LEU A 234 -12.25 6.42 9.97
C LEU A 234 -13.25 7.57 9.81
N CYS A 235 -13.98 7.93 10.86
CA CYS A 235 -14.92 9.06 10.85
C CYS A 235 -14.24 10.39 10.55
N ALA A 236 -12.94 10.53 10.86
CA ALA A 236 -12.15 11.71 10.51
C ALA A 236 -11.61 11.68 9.07
N ARG A 237 -11.96 10.66 8.27
CA ARG A 237 -11.51 10.55 6.88
C ARG A 237 -12.46 11.24 5.91
N ASP A 238 -11.89 12.02 5.00
CA ASP A 238 -12.63 12.58 3.87
C ASP A 238 -13.12 11.43 3.00
N GLY A 239 -14.40 11.48 2.62
CA GLY A 239 -15.06 10.42 1.86
C GLY A 239 -15.66 9.31 2.73
N VAL A 240 -15.51 9.36 4.06
CA VAL A 240 -16.25 8.51 5.00
C VAL A 240 -17.38 9.33 5.61
N ALA A 241 -18.62 8.96 5.30
CA ALA A 241 -19.82 9.63 5.79
C ALA A 241 -20.19 9.20 7.20
N SER A 242 -20.04 7.91 7.51
CA SER A 242 -20.38 7.36 8.82
C SER A 242 -19.61 6.07 9.09
N VAL A 243 -19.45 5.73 10.38
CA VAL A 243 -19.00 4.41 10.81
C VAL A 243 -19.85 3.97 11.99
N HIS A 244 -20.47 2.80 11.86
CA HIS A 244 -21.35 2.22 12.86
C HIS A 244 -20.85 0.85 13.29
N ARG A 245 -20.51 0.71 14.57
CA ARG A 245 -20.23 -0.60 15.16
C ARG A 245 -21.52 -1.32 15.46
N TYR A 246 -21.69 -2.52 14.93
CA TYR A 246 -22.87 -3.37 15.18
C TYR A 246 -22.53 -4.73 15.80
N GLY A 247 -21.24 -5.02 15.97
CA GLY A 247 -20.74 -6.18 16.72
C GLY A 247 -19.40 -5.91 17.41
N PRO A 248 -18.86 -6.89 18.16
CA PRO A 248 -17.53 -6.76 18.77
C PRO A 248 -16.44 -6.52 17.73
N ALA A 249 -16.53 -7.18 16.58
CA ALA A 249 -15.57 -7.13 15.49
C ALA A 249 -16.18 -6.57 14.19
N ALA A 250 -17.36 -5.96 14.21
CA ALA A 250 -18.09 -5.66 12.97
C ALA A 250 -18.53 -4.19 12.89
N LEU A 251 -18.22 -3.54 11.77
CA LEU A 251 -18.49 -2.15 11.47
C LEU A 251 -19.23 -2.03 10.14
N VAL A 252 -20.20 -1.13 10.03
CA VAL A 252 -20.69 -0.61 8.75
C VAL A 252 -20.00 0.71 8.50
N VAL A 253 -19.42 0.89 7.33
CA VAL A 253 -18.75 2.11 6.90
C VAL A 253 -19.47 2.66 5.70
N ASP A 254 -20.12 3.80 5.86
CA ASP A 254 -20.70 4.53 4.75
C ASP A 254 -19.62 5.43 4.15
N VAL A 255 -19.40 5.30 2.85
CA VAL A 255 -18.39 6.08 2.14
C VAL A 255 -18.97 6.68 0.87
N THR A 256 -18.56 7.89 0.54
CA THR A 256 -18.98 8.59 -0.69
C THR A 256 -18.01 8.33 -1.84
N ASP A 257 -16.71 8.27 -1.52
CA ASP A 257 -15.63 8.33 -2.51
C ASP A 257 -14.56 7.25 -2.29
N TRP A 258 -14.88 6.25 -1.46
CA TRP A 258 -14.01 5.10 -1.22
C TRP A 258 -14.60 3.86 -1.88
N ASP A 259 -13.73 3.00 -2.37
CA ASP A 259 -14.09 1.65 -2.77
C ASP A 259 -13.64 0.64 -1.70
N GLU A 260 -14.08 -0.61 -1.90
CA GLU A 260 -13.81 -1.72 -1.00
C GLU A 260 -12.31 -1.88 -0.74
N LEU A 261 -11.51 -1.81 -1.79
CA LEU A 261 -10.07 -1.97 -1.73
C LEU A 261 -9.42 -0.85 -0.91
N ARG A 262 -9.77 0.40 -1.16
CA ARG A 262 -9.25 1.55 -0.41
C ARG A 262 -9.56 1.41 1.07
N LEU A 263 -10.81 1.06 1.40
CA LEU A 263 -11.24 0.86 2.79
C LEU A 263 -10.50 -0.30 3.45
N LYS A 264 -10.41 -1.44 2.75
CA LYS A 264 -9.72 -2.64 3.23
C LYS A 264 -8.23 -2.38 3.45
N LEU A 265 -7.58 -1.74 2.50
CA LEU A 265 -6.17 -1.35 2.61
C LEU A 265 -6.00 -0.41 3.78
N TRP A 266 -6.77 0.68 3.85
CA TRP A 266 -6.67 1.65 4.93
C TRP A 266 -6.82 0.98 6.30
N CYS A 267 -7.84 0.14 6.49
CA CYS A 267 -8.08 -0.57 7.75
C CYS A 267 -6.94 -1.53 8.08
N THR A 268 -6.47 -2.31 7.11
CA THR A 268 -5.36 -3.26 7.30
C THR A 268 -4.11 -2.52 7.76
N LEU A 269 -3.75 -1.44 7.06
CA LEU A 269 -2.54 -0.66 7.35
C LEU A 269 -2.64 0.06 8.68
N TRP A 270 -3.82 0.60 8.99
CA TRP A 270 -4.07 1.25 10.27
C TRP A 270 -3.95 0.24 11.43
N LEU A 271 -4.50 -0.96 11.30
CA LEU A 271 -4.40 -2.02 12.30
C LEU A 271 -2.95 -2.47 12.50
N GLN A 272 -2.20 -2.68 11.42
CA GLN A 272 -0.76 -3.02 11.48
C GLN A 272 0.08 -1.95 12.20
N ARG A 273 -0.35 -0.69 12.19
CA ARG A 273 0.32 0.42 12.88
C ARG A 273 0.01 0.47 14.37
N HIS A 274 -1.22 0.11 14.77
CA HIS A 274 -1.75 0.38 16.11
C HIS A 274 -1.88 -0.86 16.99
N LEU A 275 -1.92 -2.06 16.41
CA LEU A 275 -1.94 -3.29 17.21
C LEU A 275 -0.60 -3.46 17.95
N PRO A 276 -0.65 -3.69 19.28
CA PRO A 276 0.53 -4.10 20.03
C PRO A 276 1.14 -5.35 19.41
N ARG A 277 2.47 -5.37 19.40
CA ARG A 277 3.25 -6.53 18.96
C ARG A 277 3.19 -7.64 20.00
#